data_AF-A0A6M4RGZ0-F1
#
_entry.id   AF-A0A6M4RGZ0-F1
#
_cell.length_a   1.000
_cell.length_b   1.000
_cell.length_c   1.000
_cell.angle_alpha   90.00
_cell.angle_beta   90.00
_cell.angle_gamma   90.00
#
_symmetry.space_group_name_H-M   'P 1'
#
loop_
_entity.id
_entity.type
_entity.pdbx_description
1 polymer ?
#
loop_
_entity_poly.entity_id
_entity_poly.type
_entity_poly.pdbx_seq_one_letter_code
_entity_poly.pdbx_strand_id
1 'polypeptide(L)'
;MANLQNFKDSKDFQWLLGFIEAEGRSYVSKRKYYGEERFHVTWSLLQPLKTTQILYYIKRLFGCGHIRTTNVVGHSPSQLRSWPSNRGSSHARRFIFSNLESPISTYYITNKTHLSCVLLALKRGAPSRDVSQRGGIETLKYYDLEQTLRALTIFEKKGRFNLIEEIGDAAGRWEEEPAGLGSRLSCWLKSPKDGFFEEVFVGLADGGGALLISYKSRAEYAIEGLPHRKTIEPYNNPKKTILSFVIARKAKNLFVLKQLKKKLSGRLGLKFNMKGSIYVWEISNEKALAQIKILFKKHPLRTKKKVEFLKWCKSLGYVLEDRSMN
;
A
#
# COMPACT_ATOMS: atom_id res chain seq x y z
N MET A 1 -3.29 24.49 15.45
CA MET A 1 -3.82 23.18 14.99
C MET A 1 -5.24 23.24 14.39
N ALA A 2 -5.86 24.43 14.24
CA ALA A 2 -7.20 24.58 13.67
C ALA A 2 -7.40 23.94 12.27
N ASN A 3 -6.34 23.80 11.47
CA ASN A 3 -6.40 23.18 10.13
C ASN A 3 -6.80 21.70 10.12
N LEU A 4 -6.51 20.92 11.18
CA LEU A 4 -6.81 19.47 11.14
C LEU A 4 -8.30 19.15 11.25
N GLN A 5 -9.11 20.03 11.83
CA GLN A 5 -10.54 19.76 12.04
C GLN A 5 -11.31 19.82 10.71
N ASN A 6 -11.04 20.83 9.88
CA ASN A 6 -11.62 20.96 8.53
C ASN A 6 -11.03 19.96 7.54
N PHE A 7 -9.81 19.47 7.81
CA PHE A 7 -9.11 18.54 6.94
C PHE A 7 -9.75 17.14 6.92
N LYS A 8 -10.40 16.72 8.01
CA LYS A 8 -10.92 15.35 8.17
C LYS A 8 -11.90 14.91 7.07
N ASP A 9 -12.77 15.81 6.62
CA ASP A 9 -13.78 15.47 5.61
C ASP A 9 -13.32 15.76 4.18
N SER A 10 -12.08 16.25 4.02
CA SER A 10 -11.50 16.53 2.71
C SER A 10 -11.14 15.26 1.96
N LYS A 11 -11.28 15.30 0.63
CA LYS A 11 -10.78 14.25 -0.28
C LYS A 11 -9.27 13.99 -0.09
N ASP A 12 -8.51 15.04 0.25
CA ASP A 12 -7.08 14.98 0.52
C ASP A 12 -6.75 14.07 1.71
N PHE A 13 -7.53 14.17 2.77
CA PHE A 13 -7.36 13.33 3.94
C PHE A 13 -7.80 11.88 3.68
N GLN A 14 -8.90 11.69 2.95
CA GLN A 14 -9.37 10.34 2.56
C GLN A 14 -8.32 9.62 1.70
N TRP A 15 -7.77 10.30 0.71
CA TRP A 15 -6.63 9.80 -0.06
C TRP A 15 -5.43 9.51 0.84
N LEU A 16 -5.10 10.41 1.76
CA LEU A 16 -3.95 10.25 2.66
C LEU A 16 -4.08 8.99 3.52
N LEU A 17 -5.27 8.66 4.01
CA LEU A 17 -5.51 7.43 4.79
C LEU A 17 -5.16 6.17 3.99
N GLY A 18 -5.58 6.11 2.72
CA GLY A 18 -5.21 5.03 1.81
C GLY A 18 -3.70 4.96 1.56
N PHE A 19 -3.07 6.14 1.38
CA PHE A 19 -1.64 6.23 1.16
C PHE A 19 -0.83 5.80 2.38
N ILE A 20 -1.26 6.17 3.59
CA ILE A 20 -0.67 5.72 4.85
C ILE A 20 -0.84 4.21 5.00
N GLU A 21 -1.99 3.66 4.63
CA GLU A 21 -2.18 2.22 4.62
C GLU A 21 -1.20 1.50 3.69
N ALA A 22 -0.79 2.16 2.60
CA ALA A 22 0.27 1.68 1.73
C ALA A 22 1.68 1.83 2.29
N GLU A 23 2.05 3.02 2.73
CA GLU A 23 3.46 3.38 2.94
C GLU A 23 3.83 3.67 4.40
N GLY A 24 2.83 3.90 5.26
CA GLY A 24 2.99 4.21 6.67
C GLY A 24 3.72 3.13 7.46
N ARG A 25 4.50 3.56 8.44
CA ARG A 25 5.16 2.68 9.42
C ARG A 25 5.11 3.37 10.77
N SER A 26 4.73 2.60 11.78
CA SER A 26 4.82 3.00 13.17
C SER A 26 5.76 2.04 13.88
N TYR A 27 6.61 2.55 14.74
CA TYR A 27 7.45 1.70 15.59
C TYR A 27 7.86 2.46 16.84
N VAL A 28 8.14 1.69 17.89
CA VAL A 28 8.76 2.15 19.12
C VAL A 28 10.22 1.71 19.08
N SER A 29 11.15 2.65 19.26
CA SER A 29 12.58 2.35 19.29
C SER A 29 13.19 2.79 20.60
N LYS A 30 14.05 1.95 21.19
CA LYS A 30 14.89 2.28 22.34
C LYS A 30 16.17 2.96 21.84
N ARG A 31 16.54 4.11 22.41
CA ARG A 31 17.76 4.86 22.06
C ARG A 31 18.47 5.33 23.33
N LYS A 32 19.80 5.35 23.30
CA LYS A 32 20.62 5.95 24.37
C LYS A 32 20.90 7.42 24.03
N TYR A 33 20.59 8.32 24.96
CA TYR A 33 20.93 9.74 24.91
C TYR A 33 21.66 10.12 26.19
N TYR A 34 22.93 10.54 26.07
CA TYR A 34 23.78 10.90 27.20
C TYR A 34 23.83 9.80 28.29
N GLY A 35 23.95 8.53 27.87
CA GLY A 35 23.98 7.38 28.77
C GLY A 35 22.60 6.89 29.24
N GLU A 36 21.55 7.71 29.13
CA GLU A 36 20.19 7.32 29.51
C GLU A 36 19.45 6.62 28.36
N GLU A 37 18.83 5.48 28.65
CA GLU A 37 17.96 4.79 27.71
C GLU A 37 16.57 5.43 27.68
N ARG A 38 16.10 5.78 26.48
CA ARG A 38 14.78 6.39 26.26
C ARG A 38 14.06 5.71 25.11
N PHE A 39 12.76 5.55 25.25
CA PHE A 39 11.91 5.06 24.16
C PHE A 39 11.40 6.22 23.31
N HIS A 40 11.42 6.01 22.00
CA HIS A 40 10.93 6.94 21.01
C HIS A 40 9.86 6.26 20.18
N VAL A 41 8.65 6.79 20.26
CA VAL A 41 7.60 6.44 19.31
C VAL A 41 7.80 7.26 18.05
N THR A 42 7.88 6.60 16.91
CA THR A 42 8.01 7.27 15.61
C THR A 42 6.94 6.77 14.67
N TRP A 43 6.27 7.71 14.01
CA TRP A 43 5.47 7.42 12.83
C TRP A 43 6.16 8.01 11.60
N SER A 44 6.20 7.25 10.50
CA SER A 44 6.94 7.62 9.31
C SER A 44 6.30 7.13 8.00
N LEU A 45 6.62 7.82 6.92
CA LEU A 45 6.32 7.47 5.53
C LEU A 45 7.62 7.46 4.74
N LEU A 46 7.87 6.39 3.98
CA LEU A 46 9.08 6.26 3.17
C LEU A 46 8.71 6.34 1.70
N GLN A 47 9.51 7.06 0.92
CA GLN A 47 9.37 7.18 -0.52
C GLN A 47 10.74 7.25 -1.20
N PRO A 48 10.91 6.70 -2.41
CA PRO A 48 12.08 6.97 -3.23
C PRO A 48 12.31 8.47 -3.43
N LEU A 49 13.56 8.92 -3.55
CA LEU A 49 13.91 10.34 -3.74
C LEU A 49 13.16 10.98 -4.93
N LYS A 50 12.96 10.20 -5.99
CA LYS A 50 12.21 10.64 -7.18
C LYS A 50 10.75 11.01 -6.87
N THR A 51 10.16 10.55 -5.77
CA THR A 51 8.77 10.86 -5.36
C THR A 51 8.68 11.72 -4.10
N THR A 52 9.78 12.29 -3.60
CA THR A 52 9.82 13.05 -2.34
C THR A 52 8.86 14.24 -2.27
N GLN A 53 8.45 14.81 -3.41
CA GLN A 53 7.44 15.87 -3.45
C GLN A 53 6.14 15.49 -2.72
N ILE A 54 5.74 14.21 -2.75
CA ILE A 54 4.54 13.77 -2.03
C ILE A 54 4.70 13.88 -0.51
N LEU A 55 5.93 13.71 0.00
CA LEU A 55 6.22 13.84 1.42
C LEU A 55 6.12 15.31 1.87
N TYR A 56 6.58 16.26 1.05
CA TYR A 56 6.42 17.70 1.32
C TYR A 56 4.94 18.12 1.29
N TYR A 57 4.16 17.55 0.38
CA TYR A 57 2.73 17.73 0.36
C TYR A 57 2.07 17.22 1.66
N ILE A 58 2.40 16.00 2.09
CA ILE A 58 1.88 15.41 3.34
C ILE A 58 2.32 16.22 4.57
N LYS A 59 3.57 16.69 4.61
CA LYS A 59 4.07 17.59 5.66
C LYS A 59 3.23 18.87 5.73
N ARG A 60 2.88 19.46 4.57
CA ARG A 60 2.01 20.64 4.50
C ARG A 60 0.60 20.35 5.02
N LEU A 61 0.04 19.19 4.67
CA LEU A 61 -1.28 18.75 5.15
C LEU A 61 -1.33 18.63 6.68
N PHE A 62 -0.31 18.03 7.28
CA PHE A 62 -0.24 17.91 8.75
C PHE A 62 0.20 19.20 9.44
N GLY A 63 0.92 20.09 8.74
CA GLY A 63 1.50 21.30 9.31
C GLY A 63 2.66 21.02 10.28
N CYS A 64 3.18 19.80 10.33
CA CYS A 64 4.24 19.39 11.27
C CYS A 64 5.11 18.27 10.66
N GLY A 65 6.13 17.85 11.41
CA GLY A 65 7.02 16.75 11.03
C GLY A 65 8.25 17.17 10.21
N HIS A 66 9.13 16.20 9.97
CA HIS A 66 10.43 16.39 9.34
C HIS A 66 10.57 15.47 8.13
N ILE A 67 11.33 15.90 7.13
CA ILE A 67 11.71 15.08 5.98
C ILE A 67 13.21 14.93 6.02
N ARG A 68 13.70 13.69 5.96
CA ARG A 68 15.12 13.37 5.88
C ARG A 68 15.37 12.52 4.66
N THR A 69 16.40 12.85 3.90
CA THR A 69 16.91 11.99 2.83
C THR A 69 18.08 11.19 3.37
N THR A 70 18.05 9.88 3.13
CA THR A 70 19.14 8.96 3.48
C THR A 70 19.67 8.36 2.20
N ASN A 71 20.94 8.59 1.92
CA ASN A 71 21.65 7.87 0.88
C ASN A 71 21.81 6.43 1.35
N VAL A 72 21.31 5.48 0.56
CA VAL A 72 21.58 4.06 0.77
C VAL A 72 23.00 3.83 0.26
N VAL A 73 24.00 4.24 1.03
CA VAL A 73 25.40 4.02 0.66
C VAL A 73 25.69 2.54 0.85
N GLY A 74 25.66 1.79 -0.25
CA GLY A 74 26.26 0.47 -0.40
C GLY A 74 26.20 -0.44 0.81
N HIS A 75 25.01 -0.69 1.40
CA HIS A 75 24.91 -1.83 2.29
C HIS A 75 25.18 -3.08 1.46
N SER A 76 26.22 -3.82 1.85
CA SER A 76 26.51 -5.15 1.33
C SER A 76 25.19 -5.94 1.23
N PRO A 77 24.91 -6.61 0.10
CA PRO A 77 23.68 -7.40 -0.10
C PRO A 77 23.38 -8.45 0.99
N SER A 78 24.31 -8.69 1.92
CA SER A 78 24.16 -9.60 3.05
C SER A 78 23.22 -9.12 4.15
N GLN A 79 23.02 -7.82 4.39
CA GLN A 79 22.15 -7.33 5.49
C GLN A 79 20.66 -7.19 5.13
N LEU A 80 20.31 -7.35 3.85
CA LEU A 80 18.92 -7.45 3.38
C LEU A 80 18.47 -8.93 3.19
N ARG A 81 19.28 -9.90 3.64
CA ARG A 81 18.91 -11.33 3.63
C ARG A 81 17.96 -11.66 4.79
N SER A 82 16.67 -11.59 4.52
CA SER A 82 15.71 -12.60 5.00
C SER A 82 14.39 -12.48 4.22
N TRP A 83 14.45 -12.69 2.90
CA TRP A 83 13.27 -13.05 2.13
C TRP A 83 13.51 -14.39 1.43
N PRO A 84 12.67 -15.41 1.68
CA PRO A 84 12.91 -16.76 1.18
C PRO A 84 12.83 -16.78 -0.35
N SER A 85 13.95 -17.13 -0.97
CA SER A 85 14.14 -17.21 -2.41
C SER A 85 13.57 -18.51 -2.97
N ASN A 86 12.26 -18.56 -3.23
CA ASN A 86 11.68 -19.64 -4.03
C ASN A 86 11.72 -19.31 -5.53
N ARG A 87 12.05 -20.32 -6.35
CA ARG A 87 12.19 -20.30 -7.83
C ARG A 87 10.85 -20.07 -8.55
N GLY A 88 10.19 -18.94 -8.31
CA GLY A 88 9.01 -18.48 -9.06
C GLY A 88 9.36 -17.43 -10.12
N SER A 89 8.58 -17.41 -11.21
CA SER A 89 8.84 -16.73 -12.49
C SER A 89 9.44 -15.31 -12.43
N SER A 90 10.36 -15.05 -13.37
CA SER A 90 11.22 -13.85 -13.48
C SER A 90 10.48 -12.50 -13.49
N HIS A 91 9.20 -12.49 -13.86
CA HIS A 91 8.45 -11.24 -14.05
C HIS A 91 8.03 -10.56 -12.74
N ALA A 92 7.77 -11.33 -11.66
CA ALA A 92 7.38 -10.74 -10.39
C ALA A 92 8.56 -10.11 -9.61
N ARG A 93 9.80 -10.58 -9.87
CA ARG A 93 11.00 -10.10 -9.17
C ARG A 93 11.41 -8.68 -9.57
N ARG A 94 11.18 -8.27 -10.83
CA ARG A 94 11.51 -6.90 -11.29
C ARG A 94 10.66 -5.81 -10.61
N PHE A 95 9.46 -6.15 -10.12
CA PHE A 95 8.50 -5.16 -9.63
C PHE A 95 8.78 -4.60 -8.24
N ILE A 96 9.45 -5.35 -7.37
CA ILE A 96 9.59 -4.96 -5.95
C ILE A 96 10.97 -4.36 -5.65
N PHE A 97 11.99 -4.64 -6.46
CA PHE A 97 13.39 -4.39 -6.07
C PHE A 97 14.21 -3.50 -7.01
N SER A 98 13.68 -3.08 -8.18
CA SER A 98 14.44 -2.28 -9.15
C SER A 98 14.69 -0.81 -8.75
N ASN A 99 14.16 -0.34 -7.61
CA ASN A 99 14.33 1.05 -7.14
C ASN A 99 15.15 1.18 -5.84
N LEU A 100 15.73 0.09 -5.30
CA LEU A 100 16.47 0.14 -4.03
C LEU A 100 17.84 0.84 -4.13
N GLU A 101 18.34 1.08 -5.34
CA GLU A 101 19.57 1.84 -5.57
C GLU A 101 19.36 3.36 -5.49
N SER A 102 18.11 3.83 -5.47
CA SER A 102 17.82 5.25 -5.29
C SER A 102 17.85 5.64 -3.81
N PRO A 103 18.37 6.84 -3.46
CA PRO A 103 18.21 7.39 -2.12
C PRO A 103 16.74 7.38 -1.69
N ILE A 104 16.51 7.19 -0.39
CA ILE A 104 15.17 7.15 0.19
C ILE A 104 14.94 8.43 0.97
N SER A 105 13.79 9.06 0.77
CA SER A 105 13.32 10.15 1.63
C SER A 105 12.28 9.61 2.60
N THR A 106 12.41 10.00 3.86
CA THR A 106 11.55 9.60 4.97
C THR A 106 10.91 10.84 5.57
N TYR A 107 9.59 10.91 5.55
CA TYR A 107 8.83 11.83 6.40
C TYR A 107 8.59 11.17 7.74
N TYR A 108 8.81 11.87 8.84
CA TYR A 108 8.59 11.34 10.18
C TYR A 108 8.17 12.41 11.18
N ILE A 109 7.49 11.97 12.23
CA ILE A 109 7.04 12.81 13.35
C ILE A 109 7.56 12.19 14.64
N THR A 110 8.40 12.94 15.35
CA THR A 110 9.01 12.52 16.63
C THR A 110 8.58 13.42 17.80
N ASN A 111 8.15 14.65 17.52
CA ASN A 111 7.59 15.51 18.56
C ASN A 111 6.29 14.87 19.09
N LYS A 112 6.26 14.63 20.41
CA LYS A 112 5.18 13.91 21.08
C LYS A 112 3.81 14.56 20.86
N THR A 113 3.69 15.87 21.07
CA THR A 113 2.44 16.62 20.89
C THR A 113 1.95 16.55 19.45
N HIS A 114 2.84 16.78 18.48
CA HIS A 114 2.49 16.66 17.07
C HIS A 114 2.05 15.25 16.69
N LEU A 115 2.76 14.23 17.18
CA LEU A 115 2.44 12.83 16.92
C LEU A 115 1.09 12.44 17.52
N SER A 116 0.83 12.77 18.78
CA SER A 116 -0.46 12.52 19.44
C SER A 116 -1.60 13.17 18.65
N CYS A 117 -1.46 14.42 18.20
CA CYS A 117 -2.49 15.11 17.41
C CYS A 117 -2.72 14.47 16.04
N VAL A 118 -1.65 14.08 15.33
CA VAL A 118 -1.76 13.40 14.03
C VAL A 118 -2.42 12.04 14.18
N LEU A 119 -1.99 11.23 15.16
CA LEU A 119 -2.58 9.92 15.41
C LEU A 119 -4.04 10.02 15.82
N LEU A 120 -4.40 10.98 16.67
CA LEU A 120 -5.79 11.25 17.04
C LEU A 120 -6.62 11.69 15.83
N ALA A 121 -6.07 12.51 14.94
CA ALA A 121 -6.76 12.91 13.72
C ALA A 121 -6.95 11.73 12.76
N LEU A 122 -5.93 10.91 12.54
CA LEU A 122 -6.03 9.67 11.76
C LEU A 122 -7.08 8.71 12.36
N LYS A 123 -7.09 8.57 13.69
CA LYS A 123 -8.08 7.77 14.43
C LYS A 123 -9.50 8.32 14.28
N ARG A 124 -9.69 9.63 14.42
CA ARG A 124 -10.99 10.28 14.23
C ARG A 124 -11.45 10.20 12.78
N GLY A 125 -10.50 10.26 11.85
CA GLY A 125 -10.69 10.11 10.42
C GLY A 125 -11.27 8.78 10.00
N ALA A 126 -11.04 7.75 10.81
CA ALA A 126 -11.76 6.50 10.71
C ALA A 126 -13.25 6.75 10.95
N PRO A 127 -14.14 6.31 10.03
CA PRO A 127 -15.57 6.40 10.26
C PRO A 127 -15.88 5.78 11.61
N SER A 128 -16.74 6.45 12.37
CA SER A 128 -17.11 6.03 13.72
C SER A 128 -17.53 4.56 13.73
N ARG A 129 -17.15 3.83 14.77
CA ARG A 129 -17.66 2.47 15.00
C ARG A 129 -19.14 2.57 15.30
N ASP A 130 -19.98 2.28 14.32
CA ASP A 130 -21.33 1.81 14.63
C ASP A 130 -21.19 0.36 15.10
N VAL A 131 -21.27 0.18 16.42
CA VAL A 131 -21.05 -1.09 17.13
C VAL A 131 -22.01 -2.19 16.64
N SER A 132 -23.14 -1.82 16.03
CA SER A 132 -24.13 -2.75 15.51
C SER A 132 -23.69 -3.48 14.22
N GLN A 133 -22.72 -2.95 13.47
CA GLN A 133 -22.47 -3.38 12.09
C GLN A 133 -21.24 -4.29 11.94
N ARG A 134 -21.36 -5.61 12.19
CA ARG A 134 -20.31 -6.61 11.86
C ARG A 134 -19.91 -6.57 10.38
N GLY A 135 -18.67 -6.20 10.04
CA GLY A 135 -18.10 -6.41 8.69
C GLY A 135 -17.35 -5.26 8.03
N GLY A 136 -16.80 -4.30 8.76
CA GLY A 136 -15.91 -3.27 8.21
C GLY A 136 -14.48 -3.74 7.93
N ILE A 137 -13.67 -2.89 7.28
CA ILE A 137 -12.26 -3.20 7.01
C ILE A 137 -11.40 -2.96 8.25
N GLU A 138 -10.70 -4.01 8.69
CA GLU A 138 -9.47 -3.96 9.46
C GLU A 138 -8.30 -3.66 8.52
N THR A 139 -7.62 -2.54 8.74
CA THR A 139 -6.31 -2.34 8.15
C THR A 139 -5.24 -2.62 9.19
N LEU A 140 -4.24 -3.45 8.85
CA LEU A 140 -3.20 -3.84 9.81
C LEU A 140 -2.44 -2.63 10.37
N LYS A 141 -2.25 -1.58 9.57
CA LYS A 141 -1.54 -0.40 10.06
C LYS A 141 -2.37 0.45 11.00
N TYR A 142 -3.69 0.32 11.00
CA TYR A 142 -4.52 0.99 12.00
C TYR A 142 -4.33 0.38 13.38
N TYR A 143 -4.13 -0.94 13.46
CA TYR A 143 -3.70 -1.58 14.69
C TYR A 143 -2.35 -1.01 15.15
N ASP A 144 -1.36 -0.93 14.25
CA ASP A 144 -0.06 -0.33 14.56
C ASP A 144 -0.21 1.13 15.06
N LEU A 145 -1.11 1.92 14.46
CA LEU A 145 -1.44 3.29 14.90
C LEU A 145 -2.11 3.32 16.28
N GLU A 146 -3.05 2.41 16.57
CA GLU A 146 -3.67 2.32 17.89
C GLU A 146 -2.65 1.94 18.96
N GLN A 147 -1.77 0.97 18.69
CA GLN A 147 -0.70 0.59 19.61
C GLN A 147 0.29 1.73 19.84
N THR A 148 0.63 2.46 18.77
CA THR A 148 1.47 3.67 18.84
C THR A 148 0.84 4.73 19.73
N LEU A 149 -0.48 4.95 19.62
CA LEU A 149 -1.20 5.90 20.46
C LEU A 149 -1.28 5.43 21.93
N ARG A 150 -1.45 4.13 22.18
CA ARG A 150 -1.42 3.55 23.53
C ARG A 150 -0.04 3.73 24.16
N ALA A 151 1.02 3.46 23.41
CA ALA A 151 2.41 3.67 23.83
C ALA A 151 2.65 5.13 24.26
N LEU A 152 2.21 6.09 23.44
CA LEU A 152 2.31 7.51 23.76
C LEU A 152 1.54 7.87 25.03
N THR A 153 0.34 7.32 25.21
CA THR A 153 -0.48 7.56 26.41
C THR A 153 0.21 7.05 27.67
N ILE A 154 0.84 5.86 27.61
CA ILE A 154 1.65 5.33 28.72
C ILE A 154 2.81 6.28 29.02
N PHE A 155 3.47 6.82 27.99
CA PHE A 155 4.58 7.78 28.14
C PHE A 155 4.14 9.14 28.66
N GLU A 156 2.86 9.51 28.52
CA GLU A 156 2.28 10.72 29.13
C GLU A 156 2.02 10.53 30.61
N LYS A 157 1.49 9.37 30.99
CA LYS A 157 1.04 9.14 32.37
C LYS A 157 2.17 8.81 33.35
N LYS A 158 3.20 8.06 32.92
CA LYS A 158 4.11 7.36 33.85
C LYS A 158 5.50 7.98 34.05
N GLY A 159 5.75 9.20 33.57
CA GLY A 159 7.05 9.85 33.75
C GLY A 159 8.22 9.07 33.12
N ARG A 160 9.47 9.28 33.57
CA ARG A 160 10.68 8.70 32.95
C ARG A 160 11.13 7.35 33.51
N PHE A 161 10.75 6.98 34.74
CA PHE A 161 11.54 6.04 35.54
C PHE A 161 11.10 4.57 35.52
N ASN A 162 9.85 4.24 35.15
CA ASN A 162 9.35 2.84 35.14
C ASN A 162 9.03 2.31 33.73
N LEU A 163 9.57 2.92 32.67
CA LEU A 163 9.15 2.61 31.29
C LEU A 163 9.73 1.29 30.74
N ILE A 164 10.92 0.84 31.17
CA ILE A 164 11.62 -0.26 30.50
C ILE A 164 10.88 -1.59 30.66
N GLU A 165 10.55 -1.97 31.89
CA GLU A 165 9.84 -3.23 32.17
C GLU A 165 8.43 -3.19 31.59
N GLU A 166 7.69 -2.10 31.79
CA GLU A 166 6.30 -2.02 31.31
C GLU A 166 6.17 -1.93 29.79
N ILE A 167 7.13 -1.30 29.10
CA ILE A 167 7.18 -1.35 27.63
C ILE A 167 7.66 -2.71 27.18
N GLY A 168 8.58 -3.35 27.90
CA GLY A 168 8.95 -4.75 27.68
C GLY A 168 7.71 -5.65 27.74
N ASP A 169 6.90 -5.51 28.79
CA ASP A 169 5.66 -6.25 28.99
C ASP A 169 4.58 -5.86 27.98
N ALA A 170 4.46 -4.58 27.63
CA ALA A 170 3.52 -4.12 26.61
C ALA A 170 3.92 -4.64 25.23
N ALA A 171 5.21 -4.59 24.88
CA ALA A 171 5.75 -5.10 23.63
C ALA A 171 5.67 -6.63 23.57
N GLY A 172 5.95 -7.34 24.67
CA GLY A 172 5.74 -8.78 24.80
C GLY A 172 4.27 -9.15 24.57
N ARG A 173 3.35 -8.44 25.23
CA ARG A 173 1.90 -8.58 24.98
C ARG A 173 1.50 -8.25 23.54
N TRP A 174 2.20 -7.33 22.86
CA TRP A 174 1.95 -7.02 21.45
C TRP A 174 2.45 -8.10 20.50
N GLU A 175 3.55 -8.77 20.82
CA GLU A 175 4.08 -9.90 20.04
C GLU A 175 3.28 -11.18 20.26
N GLU A 176 2.68 -11.36 21.45
CA GLU A 176 1.84 -12.50 21.84
C GLU A 176 0.35 -12.38 21.47
N GLU A 177 -0.10 -11.23 20.96
CA GLU A 177 -1.47 -11.01 20.44
C GLU A 177 -1.68 -11.27 18.91
N PRO A 178 -0.98 -12.16 18.17
CA PRO A 178 -1.03 -12.14 16.71
C PRO A 178 -2.27 -12.81 16.08
N ALA A 179 -3.24 -13.33 16.83
CA ALA A 179 -4.28 -14.20 16.25
C ALA A 179 -5.75 -13.99 16.73
N GLY A 180 -6.03 -13.33 17.85
CA GLY A 180 -7.37 -13.33 18.45
C GLY A 180 -8.32 -12.17 18.09
N LEU A 181 -7.83 -11.10 17.48
CA LEU A 181 -8.51 -9.79 17.46
C LEU A 181 -9.26 -9.43 16.18
N GLY A 182 -9.30 -10.33 15.19
CA GLY A 182 -10.00 -10.12 13.90
C GLY A 182 -11.53 -9.99 13.97
N SER A 183 -12.10 -9.73 15.16
CA SER A 183 -13.54 -9.68 15.40
C SER A 183 -14.07 -8.35 15.95
N ARG A 184 -13.22 -7.38 16.36
CA ARG A 184 -13.69 -6.23 17.16
C ARG A 184 -13.54 -4.83 16.56
N LEU A 185 -12.86 -4.62 15.42
CA LEU A 185 -12.56 -3.24 14.96
C LEU A 185 -12.86 -3.05 13.46
N SER A 186 -14.03 -2.52 13.11
CA SER A 186 -14.50 -2.49 11.72
C SER A 186 -15.26 -1.19 11.37
N CYS A 187 -14.87 -0.42 10.34
CA CYS A 187 -15.72 0.73 9.91
C CYS A 187 -15.61 1.23 8.43
N TRP A 188 -14.47 1.15 7.73
CA TRP A 188 -14.29 1.96 6.50
C TRP A 188 -15.19 1.62 5.31
N LEU A 189 -15.54 0.35 5.09
CA LEU A 189 -16.31 -0.07 3.90
C LEU A 189 -17.81 0.16 3.98
N LYS A 190 -18.34 0.36 5.18
CA LYS A 190 -19.77 0.57 5.39
C LYS A 190 -20.14 2.05 5.37
N SER A 191 -19.17 2.93 5.13
CA SER A 191 -19.48 4.33 4.88
C SER A 191 -20.47 4.40 3.71
N PRO A 192 -21.66 4.99 3.91
CA PRO A 192 -22.72 5.04 2.90
C PRO A 192 -22.35 5.93 1.71
N LYS A 193 -21.25 6.68 1.80
CA LYS A 193 -20.77 7.55 0.72
C LYS A 193 -19.72 6.81 -0.10
N ASP A 194 -20.10 6.31 -1.27
CA ASP A 194 -19.20 5.63 -2.22
C ASP A 194 -17.91 6.43 -2.49
N GLY A 195 -17.99 7.76 -2.53
CA GLY A 195 -16.83 8.64 -2.74
C GLY A 195 -15.73 8.53 -1.68
N PHE A 196 -16.08 8.22 -0.42
CA PHE A 196 -15.09 8.06 0.65
C PHE A 196 -14.18 6.86 0.37
N PHE A 197 -14.79 5.72 0.00
CA PHE A 197 -14.06 4.51 -0.32
C PHE A 197 -13.18 4.68 -1.56
N GLU A 198 -13.70 5.35 -2.59
CA GLU A 198 -12.98 5.62 -3.83
C GLU A 198 -11.69 6.41 -3.56
N GLU A 199 -11.74 7.48 -2.77
CA GLU A 199 -10.54 8.26 -2.42
C GLU A 199 -9.50 7.45 -1.62
N VAL A 200 -9.95 6.69 -0.62
CA VAL A 200 -9.06 5.79 0.15
C VAL A 200 -8.44 4.74 -0.77
N PHE A 201 -9.21 4.17 -1.69
CA PHE A 201 -8.70 3.21 -2.65
C PHE A 201 -7.63 3.82 -3.57
N VAL A 202 -7.86 5.04 -4.06
CA VAL A 202 -6.89 5.76 -4.88
C VAL A 202 -5.60 6.02 -4.10
N GLY A 203 -5.69 6.46 -2.84
CA GLY A 203 -4.53 6.60 -1.96
C GLY A 203 -3.75 5.30 -1.78
N LEU A 204 -4.48 4.19 -1.59
CA LEU A 204 -3.89 2.86 -1.46
C LEU A 204 -3.17 2.43 -2.74
N ALA A 205 -3.76 2.69 -3.91
CA ALA A 205 -3.17 2.42 -5.21
C ALA A 205 -1.95 3.32 -5.47
N ASP A 206 -2.00 4.58 -5.05
CA ASP A 206 -0.90 5.53 -5.16
C ASP A 206 0.34 5.09 -4.38
N GLY A 207 0.17 4.52 -3.19
CA GLY A 207 1.30 3.95 -2.45
C GLY A 207 1.70 2.57 -2.98
N GLY A 208 0.79 1.60 -2.96
CA GLY A 208 1.13 0.17 -3.18
C GLY A 208 0.65 -0.46 -4.49
N GLY A 209 -0.08 0.26 -5.34
CA GLY A 209 -0.55 -0.23 -6.65
C GLY A 209 0.49 -0.09 -7.76
N ALA A 210 0.36 -0.88 -8.81
CA ALA A 210 1.18 -0.87 -10.01
C ALA A 210 0.31 -1.03 -11.27
N LEU A 211 0.65 -0.30 -12.33
CA LEU A 211 -0.04 -0.36 -13.63
C LEU A 211 0.87 -1.06 -14.62
N LEU A 212 0.41 -2.20 -15.14
CA LEU A 212 1.25 -3.11 -15.92
C LEU A 212 0.79 -3.16 -17.37
N ILE A 213 1.77 -3.07 -18.27
CA ILE A 213 1.62 -3.40 -19.68
C ILE A 213 2.51 -4.62 -19.91
N SER A 214 1.92 -5.76 -20.24
CA SER A 214 2.65 -7.00 -20.49
C SER A 214 2.41 -7.49 -21.91
N TYR A 215 3.44 -8.00 -22.56
CA TYR A 215 3.34 -8.62 -23.88
C TYR A 215 3.49 -10.12 -23.68
N LYS A 216 2.46 -10.90 -24.06
CA LYS A 216 2.55 -12.36 -24.09
C LYS A 216 2.60 -12.81 -25.53
N SER A 217 3.72 -13.39 -25.93
CA SER A 217 3.76 -14.20 -27.15
C SER A 217 2.90 -15.43 -26.91
N ARG A 218 1.85 -15.61 -27.72
CA ARG A 218 1.13 -16.87 -27.75
C ARG A 218 2.03 -17.81 -28.55
N ALA A 219 2.80 -18.64 -27.85
CA ALA A 219 3.31 -19.84 -28.49
C ALA A 219 2.11 -20.79 -28.57
N GLU A 220 1.32 -20.67 -29.64
CA GLU A 220 0.41 -21.75 -30.01
C GLU A 220 1.32 -22.90 -30.45
N TYR A 221 1.64 -23.78 -29.50
CA TYR A 221 2.17 -25.08 -29.83
C TYR A 221 1.01 -25.82 -30.51
N ALA A 222 1.00 -25.80 -31.84
CA ALA A 222 0.23 -26.77 -32.61
C ALA A 222 0.82 -28.15 -32.28
N ILE A 223 0.32 -28.78 -31.23
CA ILE A 223 0.55 -30.20 -30.96
C ILE A 223 -0.48 -30.93 -31.82
N GLU A 224 -0.26 -30.97 -33.12
CA GLU A 224 -0.89 -31.98 -33.96
C GLU A 224 0.21 -32.94 -34.39
N GLY A 225 0.13 -34.15 -33.85
CA GLY A 225 1.08 -35.21 -34.12
C GLY A 225 1.10 -35.52 -35.60
N LEU A 226 2.16 -35.10 -36.30
CA LEU A 226 2.51 -35.61 -37.61
C LEU A 226 4.03 -35.47 -37.83
N PRO A 227 4.72 -36.58 -38.08
CA PRO A 227 6.13 -36.55 -38.45
C PRO A 227 6.19 -36.28 -39.95
N HIS A 228 6.34 -35.03 -40.39
CA HIS A 228 7.00 -34.77 -41.67
C HIS A 228 7.62 -33.38 -41.72
N ARG A 229 8.91 -33.39 -42.02
CA ARG A 229 9.89 -32.31 -42.02
C ARG A 229 9.56 -31.32 -43.14
N LYS A 230 8.71 -30.32 -42.88
CA LYS A 230 8.55 -29.15 -43.74
C LYS A 230 9.18 -27.93 -43.07
N THR A 231 9.99 -27.22 -43.85
CA THR A 231 10.69 -26.00 -43.50
C THR A 231 9.72 -24.99 -42.88
N ILE A 232 9.90 -24.68 -41.60
CA ILE A 232 9.05 -23.75 -40.86
C ILE A 232 9.45 -22.34 -41.29
N GLU A 233 8.66 -21.68 -42.13
CA GLU A 233 8.76 -20.24 -42.30
C GLU A 233 8.50 -19.55 -40.95
N PRO A 234 9.20 -18.45 -40.62
CA PRO A 234 9.03 -17.75 -39.36
C PRO A 234 7.63 -17.15 -39.29
N TYR A 235 6.70 -17.92 -38.74
CA TYR A 235 5.34 -17.47 -38.46
C TYR A 235 5.43 -16.27 -37.51
N ASN A 236 5.05 -15.09 -38.00
CA ASN A 236 4.88 -13.88 -37.20
C ASN A 236 3.71 -14.09 -36.24
N ASN A 237 3.94 -14.85 -35.16
CA ASN A 237 2.93 -15.08 -34.15
C ASN A 237 2.55 -13.72 -33.53
N PRO A 238 1.29 -13.27 -33.68
CA PRO A 238 0.88 -11.97 -33.20
C PRO A 238 1.09 -11.93 -31.68
N LYS A 239 1.93 -11.00 -31.22
CA LYS A 239 2.17 -10.79 -29.80
C LYS A 239 0.89 -10.24 -29.19
N LYS A 240 0.27 -10.98 -28.28
CA LYS A 240 -0.92 -10.50 -27.56
C LYS A 240 -0.50 -9.52 -26.47
N THR A 241 -0.92 -8.28 -26.61
CA THR A 241 -0.78 -7.27 -25.55
C THR A 241 -1.83 -7.53 -24.46
N ILE A 242 -1.37 -7.67 -23.22
CA ILE A 242 -2.22 -7.85 -22.04
C ILE A 242 -1.96 -6.70 -21.09
N LEU A 243 -2.99 -5.91 -20.87
CA LEU A 243 -3.00 -4.85 -19.87
C LEU A 243 -3.50 -5.42 -18.56
N SER A 244 -2.85 -5.04 -17.47
CA SER A 244 -3.36 -5.34 -16.14
C SER A 244 -3.10 -4.23 -15.13
N PHE A 245 -3.99 -4.14 -14.15
CA PHE A 245 -3.80 -3.36 -12.95
C PHE A 245 -3.52 -4.30 -11.79
N VAL A 246 -2.49 -4.01 -11.01
CA VAL A 246 -2.01 -4.91 -9.97
C VAL A 246 -1.83 -4.17 -8.65
N ILE A 247 -2.32 -4.76 -7.56
CA ILE A 247 -1.92 -4.36 -6.20
C ILE A 247 -1.29 -5.57 -5.53
N ALA A 248 -0.06 -5.42 -5.06
CA ALA A 248 0.67 -6.46 -4.36
C ALA A 248 0.82 -6.12 -2.87
N ARG A 249 0.52 -7.05 -1.97
CA ARG A 249 0.64 -6.89 -0.52
C ARG A 249 1.10 -8.14 0.19
N LYS A 250 1.77 -8.00 1.33
CA LYS A 250 2.13 -9.13 2.20
C LYS A 250 0.89 -9.88 2.70
N ALA A 251 1.04 -11.17 2.99
CA ALA A 251 0.02 -12.10 3.46
C ALA A 251 -0.75 -11.62 4.67
N LYS A 252 -0.05 -11.00 5.63
CA LYS A 252 -0.72 -10.38 6.78
C LYS A 252 -1.83 -9.41 6.37
N ASN A 253 -1.65 -8.67 5.26
CA ASN A 253 -2.63 -7.69 4.76
C ASN A 253 -3.67 -8.28 3.79
N LEU A 254 -3.83 -9.61 3.73
CA LEU A 254 -4.78 -10.25 2.82
C LEU A 254 -6.22 -9.76 3.03
N PHE A 255 -6.57 -9.47 4.27
CA PHE A 255 -7.91 -9.03 4.63
C PHE A 255 -8.31 -7.74 3.88
N VAL A 256 -7.42 -6.76 3.79
CA VAL A 256 -7.64 -5.51 3.03
C VAL A 256 -7.93 -5.84 1.56
N LEU A 257 -7.14 -6.72 0.95
CA LEU A 257 -7.35 -7.12 -0.44
C LEU A 257 -8.67 -7.89 -0.66
N LYS A 258 -9.07 -8.77 0.27
CA LYS A 258 -10.38 -9.47 0.23
C LYS A 258 -11.55 -8.51 0.32
N GLN A 259 -11.39 -7.42 1.05
CA GLN A 259 -12.44 -6.43 1.23
C GLN A 259 -12.56 -5.50 0.01
N LEU A 260 -11.42 -5.08 -0.56
CA LEU A 260 -11.39 -4.44 -1.88
C LEU A 260 -12.02 -5.34 -2.94
N LYS A 261 -11.69 -6.65 -2.90
CA LYS A 261 -12.35 -7.65 -3.72
C LYS A 261 -13.85 -7.55 -3.56
N LYS A 262 -14.40 -7.67 -2.35
CA LYS A 262 -15.86 -7.69 -2.15
C LYS A 262 -16.54 -6.44 -2.74
N LYS A 263 -15.97 -5.25 -2.54
CA LYS A 263 -16.55 -4.01 -3.08
C LYS A 263 -16.40 -3.83 -4.60
N LEU A 264 -15.34 -4.37 -5.20
CA LEU A 264 -15.07 -4.21 -6.63
C LEU A 264 -15.52 -5.43 -7.46
N SER A 265 -15.56 -6.62 -6.87
CA SER A 265 -15.93 -7.91 -7.48
C SER A 265 -17.42 -8.10 -7.66
N GLY A 266 -18.29 -7.30 -7.01
CA GLY A 266 -19.70 -7.25 -7.40
C GLY A 266 -19.91 -6.90 -8.88
N ARG A 267 -18.87 -6.41 -9.57
CA ARG A 267 -18.92 -6.02 -10.99
C ARG A 267 -17.82 -6.65 -11.86
N LEU A 268 -16.71 -7.12 -11.29
CA LEU A 268 -15.47 -7.37 -12.02
C LEU A 268 -14.89 -8.75 -11.69
N GLY A 269 -14.74 -9.62 -12.69
CA GLY A 269 -14.14 -10.96 -12.53
C GLY A 269 -12.64 -10.87 -12.22
N LEU A 270 -12.29 -10.95 -10.93
CA LEU A 270 -10.97 -10.62 -10.39
C LEU A 270 -10.13 -11.86 -10.03
N LYS A 271 -8.83 -11.85 -10.38
CA LYS A 271 -7.89 -12.95 -10.08
C LYS A 271 -7.04 -12.61 -8.85
N PHE A 272 -6.94 -13.59 -7.95
CA PHE A 272 -6.07 -13.53 -6.78
C PHE A 272 -5.00 -14.59 -6.94
N ASN A 273 -3.74 -14.16 -6.90
CA ASN A 273 -2.61 -15.07 -6.91
C ASN A 273 -1.77 -14.85 -5.67
N MET A 274 -1.48 -15.94 -4.95
CA MET A 274 -0.50 -15.93 -3.87
C MET A 274 0.87 -16.31 -4.46
N LYS A 275 1.88 -15.48 -4.22
CA LYS A 275 3.27 -15.73 -4.60
C LYS A 275 4.14 -15.63 -3.35
N GLY A 276 4.41 -16.77 -2.73
CA GLY A 276 5.09 -16.83 -1.42
C GLY A 276 4.27 -16.10 -0.35
N SER A 277 4.88 -15.17 0.35
CA SER A 277 4.22 -14.34 1.37
C SER A 277 3.53 -13.09 0.82
N ILE A 278 3.41 -12.94 -0.51
CA ILE A 278 2.79 -11.78 -1.16
C ILE A 278 1.53 -12.23 -1.90
N TYR A 279 0.42 -11.57 -1.62
CA TYR A 279 -0.79 -11.64 -2.42
C TYR A 279 -0.78 -10.56 -3.49
N VAL A 280 -1.09 -10.99 -4.69
CA VAL A 280 -1.20 -10.16 -5.88
C VAL A 280 -2.66 -10.17 -6.30
N TRP A 281 -3.28 -9.00 -6.23
CA TRP A 281 -4.60 -8.75 -6.79
C TRP A 281 -4.43 -8.16 -8.18
N GLU A 282 -4.83 -8.91 -9.21
CA GLU A 282 -4.65 -8.54 -10.61
C GLU A 282 -5.99 -8.43 -11.33
N ILE A 283 -6.14 -7.32 -12.04
CA ILE A 283 -7.28 -7.00 -12.90
C ILE A 283 -6.80 -7.00 -14.34
N SER A 284 -7.30 -7.91 -15.17
CA SER A 284 -6.99 -7.97 -16.61
C SER A 284 -8.23 -8.05 -17.49
N ASN A 285 -9.43 -8.08 -16.89
CA ASN A 285 -10.69 -8.02 -17.61
C ASN A 285 -10.96 -6.59 -18.12
N GLU A 286 -11.36 -6.43 -19.37
CA GLU A 286 -11.49 -5.11 -19.99
C GLU A 286 -12.56 -4.21 -19.37
N LYS A 287 -13.74 -4.77 -19.05
CA LYS A 287 -14.80 -4.04 -18.35
C LYS A 287 -14.30 -3.54 -17.00
N ALA A 288 -13.48 -4.36 -16.32
CA ALA A 288 -12.82 -3.99 -15.07
C ALA A 288 -11.78 -2.89 -15.23
N LEU A 289 -10.94 -2.98 -16.26
CA LEU A 289 -9.96 -1.95 -16.57
C LEU A 289 -10.62 -0.61 -16.94
N ALA A 290 -11.74 -0.65 -17.66
CA ALA A 290 -12.54 0.53 -17.97
C ALA A 290 -13.09 1.19 -16.70
N GLN A 291 -13.58 0.42 -15.72
CA GLN A 291 -14.03 0.95 -14.44
C GLN A 291 -12.87 1.56 -13.63
N ILE A 292 -11.69 0.92 -13.61
CA ILE A 292 -10.49 1.51 -12.99
C ILE A 292 -10.09 2.82 -13.68
N LYS A 293 -10.19 2.89 -15.02
CA LYS A 293 -9.94 4.12 -15.78
C LYS A 293 -10.91 5.24 -15.37
N ILE A 294 -12.21 4.95 -15.25
CA ILE A 294 -13.21 5.92 -14.80
C ILE A 294 -12.91 6.38 -13.37
N LEU A 295 -12.62 5.43 -12.47
CA LEU A 295 -12.30 5.68 -11.08
C LEU A 295 -11.12 6.65 -10.92
N PHE A 296 -9.99 6.37 -11.60
CA PHE A 296 -8.80 7.22 -11.53
C PHE A 296 -8.90 8.53 -12.34
N LYS A 297 -9.89 8.65 -13.25
CA LYS A 297 -10.26 9.95 -13.84
C LYS A 297 -11.07 10.80 -12.86
N LYS A 298 -12.02 10.19 -12.16
CA LYS A 298 -12.85 10.84 -11.14
C LYS A 298 -12.03 11.25 -9.91
N HIS A 299 -11.09 10.39 -9.53
CA HIS A 299 -10.23 10.54 -8.36
C HIS A 299 -8.76 10.39 -8.79
N PRO A 300 -8.09 11.48 -9.18
CA PRO A 300 -6.75 11.42 -9.76
C PRO A 300 -5.69 10.92 -8.79
N LEU A 301 -4.80 10.06 -9.28
CA LEU A 301 -3.54 9.73 -8.62
C LEU A 301 -2.69 11.01 -8.41
N ARG A 302 -2.01 11.10 -7.27
CA ARG A 302 -1.23 12.27 -6.84
C ARG A 302 0.28 12.06 -6.96
N THR A 303 0.72 10.80 -7.07
CA THR A 303 2.14 10.48 -7.23
C THR A 303 2.54 10.50 -8.70
N LYS A 304 3.82 10.21 -8.98
CA LYS A 304 4.31 9.98 -10.36
C LYS A 304 3.55 8.85 -11.08
N LYS A 305 2.83 7.99 -10.36
CA LYS A 305 1.92 6.99 -10.94
C LYS A 305 0.80 7.60 -11.77
N LYS A 306 0.45 8.89 -11.58
CA LYS A 306 -0.46 9.61 -12.49
C LYS A 306 0.05 9.58 -13.92
N VAL A 307 1.35 9.79 -14.13
CA VAL A 307 1.96 9.76 -15.48
C VAL A 307 1.94 8.35 -16.05
N GLU A 308 2.25 7.34 -15.23
CA GLU A 308 2.17 5.93 -15.62
C GLU A 308 0.73 5.54 -16.01
N PHE A 309 -0.26 6.02 -15.25
CA PHE A 309 -1.68 5.83 -15.54
C PHE A 309 -2.11 6.47 -16.85
N LEU A 310 -1.64 7.67 -17.17
CA LEU A 310 -1.95 8.30 -18.45
C LEU A 310 -1.36 7.50 -19.63
N LYS A 311 -0.12 7.02 -19.49
CA LYS A 311 0.50 6.12 -20.49
C LYS A 311 -0.30 4.82 -20.63
N TRP A 312 -0.66 4.21 -19.51
CA TRP A 312 -1.47 3.00 -19.46
C TRP A 312 -2.86 3.20 -20.08
N CYS A 313 -3.51 4.36 -19.87
CA CYS A 313 -4.79 4.71 -20.50
C CYS A 313 -4.70 4.81 -22.02
N LYS A 314 -3.59 5.35 -22.55
CA LYS A 314 -3.35 5.40 -24.00
C LYS A 314 -3.23 4.00 -24.58
N SER A 315 -2.44 3.13 -23.94
CA SER A 315 -2.33 1.73 -24.32
C SER A 315 -3.65 0.97 -24.25
N LEU A 316 -4.49 1.26 -23.25
CA LEU A 316 -5.83 0.68 -23.16
C LEU A 316 -6.75 1.13 -24.31
N GLY A 317 -6.60 2.36 -24.82
CA GLY A 317 -7.32 2.81 -26.02
C GLY A 317 -7.03 1.92 -27.21
N TYR A 318 -5.74 1.77 -27.55
CA TYR A 318 -5.31 0.93 -28.68
C TYR A 318 -5.78 -0.52 -28.57
N VAL A 319 -5.71 -1.12 -27.37
CA VAL A 319 -6.14 -2.52 -27.17
C VAL A 319 -7.65 -2.69 -27.34
N LEU A 320 -8.46 -1.68 -27.00
CA LEU A 320 -9.91 -1.74 -27.17
C LEU A 320 -10.34 -1.48 -28.61
N GLU A 321 -9.65 -0.56 -29.31
CA GLU A 321 -9.92 -0.23 -30.72
C GLU A 321 -9.54 -1.41 -31.65
N ASP A 322 -8.37 -2.02 -31.47
CA ASP A 322 -7.90 -3.18 -32.24
C ASP A 322 -8.86 -4.37 -32.18
N ARG A 323 -9.58 -4.54 -31.06
CA ARG A 323 -10.59 -5.59 -30.89
C ARG A 323 -11.96 -5.24 -31.45
N SER A 324 -12.24 -3.97 -31.71
CA SER A 324 -13.49 -3.56 -32.35
C SER A 324 -13.46 -3.73 -33.87
N MET A 325 -12.25 -3.85 -34.45
CA MET A 325 -12.03 -4.04 -35.89
C MET A 325 -11.95 -5.51 -36.31
N ASN A 326 -11.80 -6.44 -35.37
CA ASN A 326 -11.71 -7.89 -35.59
C ASN A 326 -12.98 -8.59 -35.12
#